data_AF-A0A1I1KF16-F1
#
_entry.id   AF-A0A1I1KF16-F1
#
_cell.length_a   1.000
_cell.length_b   1.000
_cell.length_c   1.000
_cell.angle_alpha   90.00
_cell.angle_beta   90.00
_cell.angle_gamma   90.00
#
_symmetry.space_group_name_H-M   'P 1'
#
loop_
_entity.id
_entity.type
_entity.pdbx_description
1 polymer ?
#
loop_
_entity_poly.entity_id
_entity_poly.type
_entity_poly.pdbx_seq_one_letter_code
_entity_poly.pdbx_strand_id
1 'polypeptide(L)'
;MKNKQEIETRIAELRDERARLTDELDKARAEERDALIAGKKPASTSAAIITRLGILDEALAELQDRLAASQASAERRARTVRAENALQATAERAKLANAVDDALAALAAAWPAYVESLRKDLGATSAAGGDLTAVERSLTNNRAAEPLVKALIHAGELTMTRALGIDTPIRPRHAISLAAAEERVAESLRTEPLRVRAESPQPNIARQAQRELEEQGK
;
A
#
# COMPACT_ATOMS: atom_id res chain seq x y z
N MET A 1 17.84 -24.01 2.78
CA MET A 1 16.74 -23.85 1.81
C MET A 1 17.36 -23.69 0.45
N LYS A 2 16.92 -24.44 -0.57
CA LYS A 2 17.39 -24.23 -1.95
C LYS A 2 16.97 -22.83 -2.41
N ASN A 3 17.84 -22.12 -3.12
CA ASN A 3 17.56 -20.79 -3.65
C ASN A 3 16.48 -20.87 -4.75
N LYS A 4 15.69 -19.82 -4.99
CA LYS A 4 14.62 -19.78 -5.99
C LYS A 4 15.10 -20.26 -7.37
N GLN A 5 16.27 -19.75 -7.78
CA GLN A 5 16.92 -20.14 -9.04
C GLN A 5 17.26 -21.63 -9.09
N GLU A 6 17.66 -22.24 -7.97
CA GLU A 6 17.95 -23.68 -7.91
C GLU A 6 16.67 -24.52 -8.06
N ILE A 7 15.54 -24.07 -7.49
CA ILE A 7 14.24 -24.75 -7.65
C ILE A 7 13.77 -24.64 -9.10
N GLU A 8 13.85 -23.46 -9.71
CA GLU A 8 13.47 -23.24 -11.11
C GLU A 8 14.33 -24.06 -12.08
N THR A 9 15.64 -24.08 -11.84
CA THR A 9 16.58 -24.91 -12.61
C THR A 9 16.23 -26.40 -12.48
N ARG A 10 15.96 -26.87 -11.26
CA ARG A 10 15.59 -28.27 -11.03
C ARG A 10 14.26 -28.64 -11.69
N ILE A 11 13.27 -27.74 -11.70
CA ILE A 11 12.01 -27.94 -12.41
C ILE A 11 12.25 -28.07 -13.91
N ALA A 12 13.13 -27.25 -14.49
CA ALA A 12 13.49 -27.34 -15.90
C ALA A 12 14.15 -28.68 -16.22
N GLU A 13 15.13 -29.10 -15.43
CA GLU A 13 15.80 -30.42 -15.59
C GLU A 13 14.80 -31.59 -15.52
N LEU A 14 13.87 -31.57 -14.55
CA LEU A 14 12.88 -32.63 -14.40
C LEU A 14 11.86 -32.65 -15.55
N ARG A 15 11.53 -31.50 -16.14
CA ARG A 15 10.71 -31.42 -17.35
C ARG A 15 11.42 -32.01 -18.55
N ASP A 16 12.72 -31.74 -18.69
CA ASP A 16 13.54 -32.32 -19.75
C ASP A 16 13.67 -33.84 -19.58
N GLU A 17 13.89 -34.33 -18.34
CA GLU A 17 13.92 -35.77 -18.04
C GLU A 17 12.57 -36.44 -18.34
N ARG A 18 11.46 -35.79 -17.96
CA ARG A 18 10.11 -36.27 -18.26
C ARG A 18 9.86 -36.35 -19.77
N ALA A 19 10.26 -35.35 -20.54
CA ALA A 19 10.11 -35.35 -22.00
C ALA A 19 10.89 -36.53 -22.62
N ARG A 20 12.15 -36.73 -22.21
CA ARG A 20 12.97 -37.88 -22.65
C ARG A 20 12.33 -39.22 -22.31
N LEU A 21 11.86 -39.41 -21.08
CA LEU A 21 11.19 -40.65 -20.68
C LEU A 21 9.85 -40.87 -21.40
N THR A 22 9.18 -39.80 -21.83
CA THR A 22 7.96 -39.92 -22.65
C THR A 22 8.31 -40.48 -24.03
N ASP A 23 9.36 -39.97 -24.67
CA ASP A 23 9.84 -40.49 -25.96
C ASP A 23 10.33 -41.95 -25.85
N GLU A 24 11.01 -42.30 -24.74
CA GLU A 24 11.45 -43.66 -24.45
C GLU A 24 10.27 -44.61 -24.20
N LEU A 25 9.20 -44.14 -23.56
CA LEU A 25 7.98 -44.93 -23.33
C LEU A 25 7.32 -45.32 -24.65
N ASP A 26 7.22 -44.40 -25.59
CA ASP A 26 6.60 -44.66 -26.89
C ASP A 26 7.42 -45.68 -27.69
N LYS A 27 8.75 -45.61 -27.63
CA LYS A 27 9.65 -46.64 -28.20
C LYS A 27 9.47 -48.00 -27.52
N ALA A 28 9.48 -48.03 -26.18
CA ALA A 28 9.30 -49.27 -25.42
C ALA A 28 7.96 -49.94 -25.73
N ARG A 29 6.88 -49.17 -25.88
CA ARG A 29 5.56 -49.68 -26.28
C ARG A 29 5.55 -50.25 -27.69
N ALA A 30 6.24 -49.61 -28.64
CA ALA A 30 6.37 -50.12 -29.99
C ALA A 30 7.14 -51.46 -30.01
N GLU A 31 8.27 -51.53 -29.32
CA GLU A 31 9.10 -52.74 -29.22
C GLU A 31 8.36 -53.90 -28.53
N GLU A 32 7.65 -53.63 -27.44
CA GLU A 32 6.83 -54.63 -26.73
C GLU A 32 5.68 -55.15 -27.61
N ARG A 33 5.04 -54.26 -28.39
CA ARG A 33 4.01 -54.65 -29.37
C ARG A 33 4.60 -55.53 -30.47
N ASP A 34 5.76 -55.17 -31.01
CA ASP A 34 6.41 -55.94 -32.07
C ASP A 34 6.86 -57.33 -31.58
N ALA A 35 7.31 -57.42 -30.31
CA ALA A 35 7.60 -58.70 -29.66
C ALA A 35 6.36 -59.60 -29.58
N LEU A 36 5.21 -59.05 -29.19
CA LEU A 36 3.93 -59.77 -29.15
C LEU A 36 3.50 -60.26 -30.53
N ILE A 37 3.63 -59.42 -31.57
CA ILE A 37 3.33 -59.81 -32.96
C ILE A 37 4.23 -60.95 -33.42
N ALA A 38 5.51 -60.93 -33.03
CA ALA A 38 6.47 -61.99 -33.32
C ALA A 38 6.30 -63.25 -32.43
N GLY A 39 5.28 -63.32 -31.58
CA GLY A 39 5.03 -64.45 -30.67
C GLY A 39 6.03 -64.57 -29.51
N LYS A 40 6.80 -63.50 -29.24
CA LYS A 40 7.73 -63.43 -28.11
C LYS A 40 7.06 -62.79 -26.90
N LYS A 41 7.53 -63.14 -25.70
CA LYS A 41 7.10 -62.47 -24.47
C LYS A 41 7.63 -61.02 -24.47
N PRO A 42 6.78 -59.99 -24.31
CA PRO A 42 7.23 -58.61 -24.23
C PRO A 42 8.04 -58.36 -22.96
N ALA A 43 8.99 -57.42 -23.04
CA ALA A 43 9.71 -56.91 -21.87
C ALA A 43 8.76 -56.09 -20.98
N SER A 44 9.20 -55.76 -19.75
CA SER A 44 8.43 -54.92 -18.81
C SER A 44 8.97 -53.48 -18.75
N THR A 45 9.57 -53.01 -19.85
CA THR A 45 10.31 -51.74 -19.90
C THR A 45 9.34 -50.56 -19.85
N SER A 46 8.22 -50.64 -20.58
CA SER A 46 7.18 -49.61 -20.57
C SER A 46 6.60 -49.39 -19.17
N ALA A 47 6.36 -50.47 -18.42
CA ALA A 47 5.86 -50.42 -17.04
C ALA A 47 6.85 -49.71 -16.10
N ALA A 48 8.15 -50.02 -16.21
CA ALA A 48 9.18 -49.36 -15.41
C ALA A 48 9.30 -47.86 -15.72
N ILE A 49 9.20 -47.48 -17.00
CA ILE A 49 9.22 -46.08 -17.43
C ILE A 49 7.99 -45.34 -16.91
N ILE A 50 6.80 -45.95 -16.95
CA ILE A 50 5.56 -45.37 -16.39
C ILE A 50 5.71 -45.08 -14.90
N THR A 51 6.27 -46.00 -14.11
CA THR A 51 6.51 -45.76 -12.68
C THR A 51 7.45 -44.58 -12.46
N ARG A 52 8.52 -44.48 -13.26
CA ARG A 52 9.48 -43.39 -13.16
C ARG A 52 8.87 -42.04 -13.55
N LEU A 53 8.01 -42.01 -14.58
CA LEU A 53 7.22 -40.83 -14.94
C LEU A 53 6.31 -40.38 -13.79
N GLY A 54 5.65 -41.32 -13.10
CA GLY A 54 4.84 -41.00 -11.91
C GLY A 54 5.65 -40.33 -10.80
N ILE A 55 6.84 -40.84 -10.49
CA ILE A 55 7.75 -40.25 -9.50
C ILE A 55 8.20 -38.85 -9.92
N LEU A 56 8.51 -38.64 -11.21
CA LEU A 56 8.87 -37.32 -11.72
C LEU A 56 7.71 -36.33 -11.63
N ASP A 57 6.48 -36.77 -11.92
CA ASP A 57 5.29 -35.93 -11.86
C ASP A 57 4.99 -35.50 -10.42
N GLU A 58 5.12 -36.40 -9.45
CA GLU A 58 5.03 -36.07 -8.01
C GLU A 58 6.12 -35.08 -7.58
N ALA A 59 7.37 -35.31 -7.99
CA ALA A 59 8.47 -34.41 -7.66
C ALA A 59 8.32 -33.02 -8.30
N LEU A 60 7.80 -32.94 -9.53
CA LEU A 60 7.48 -31.70 -10.22
C LEU A 60 6.37 -30.94 -9.48
N ALA A 61 5.30 -31.63 -9.08
CA ALA A 61 4.20 -31.03 -8.32
C ALA A 61 4.71 -30.45 -6.98
N GLU A 62 5.48 -31.23 -6.23
CA GLU A 62 6.03 -30.79 -4.94
C GLU A 62 6.93 -29.54 -5.09
N LEU A 63 7.80 -29.51 -6.11
CA LEU A 63 8.69 -28.36 -6.33
C LEU A 63 7.91 -27.13 -6.80
N GLN A 64 6.86 -27.30 -7.58
CA GLN A 64 5.97 -26.20 -7.98
C GLN A 64 5.20 -25.63 -6.78
N ASP A 65 4.68 -26.48 -5.90
CA ASP A 65 4.02 -26.06 -4.67
C ASP A 65 4.97 -25.30 -3.74
N ARG A 66 6.20 -25.79 -3.58
CA ARG A 66 7.25 -25.11 -2.80
C ARG A 66 7.59 -23.74 -3.40
N LEU A 67 7.69 -23.64 -4.72
CA LEU A 67 7.95 -22.37 -5.41
C LEU A 67 6.80 -21.38 -5.20
N ALA A 68 5.56 -21.82 -5.36
CA ALA A 68 4.37 -21.00 -5.14
C ALA A 68 4.28 -20.51 -3.68
N ALA A 69 4.51 -21.39 -2.71
CA ALA A 69 4.53 -21.04 -1.29
C ALA A 69 5.63 -20.03 -0.94
N SER A 70 6.80 -20.15 -1.56
CA SER A 70 7.90 -19.20 -1.40
C SER A 70 7.54 -17.81 -1.96
N GLN A 71 6.96 -17.76 -3.16
CA GLN A 71 6.52 -16.51 -3.79
C GLN A 71 5.44 -15.81 -2.98
N ALA A 72 4.39 -16.53 -2.56
CA ALA A 72 3.33 -15.97 -1.72
C ALA A 72 3.88 -15.41 -0.39
N SER A 73 4.87 -16.08 0.20
CA SER A 73 5.52 -15.60 1.42
C SER A 73 6.37 -14.34 1.19
N ALA A 74 7.10 -14.27 0.07
CA ALA A 74 7.86 -13.08 -0.31
C ALA A 74 6.96 -11.89 -0.60
N GLU A 75 5.83 -12.09 -1.29
CA GLU A 75 4.85 -11.04 -1.55
C GLU A 75 4.22 -10.49 -0.27
N ARG A 76 3.82 -11.38 0.67
CA ARG A 76 3.31 -10.96 1.99
C ARG A 76 4.33 -10.08 2.71
N ARG A 77 5.59 -10.52 2.78
CA ARG A 77 6.68 -9.73 3.39
C ARG A 77 6.86 -8.37 2.73
N ALA A 78 6.82 -8.31 1.39
CA ALA A 78 6.95 -7.06 0.65
C ALA A 78 5.76 -6.11 0.87
N ARG A 79 4.54 -6.63 1.10
CA ARG A 79 3.38 -5.82 1.51
C ARG A 79 3.56 -5.27 2.92
N THR A 80 4.00 -6.10 3.88
CA THR A 80 4.27 -5.67 5.26
C THR A 80 5.30 -4.55 5.31
N VAL A 81 6.45 -4.72 4.65
CA VAL A 81 7.51 -3.70 4.62
C VAL A 81 7.03 -2.39 3.99
N ARG A 82 6.21 -2.45 2.93
CA ARG A 82 5.61 -1.25 2.33
C ARG A 82 4.67 -0.53 3.28
N ALA A 83 3.83 -1.26 4.01
CA ALA A 83 2.94 -0.67 5.00
C ALA A 83 3.71 -0.03 6.16
N GLU A 84 4.75 -0.69 6.67
CA GLU A 84 5.62 -0.17 7.73
C GLU A 84 6.34 1.12 7.29
N ASN A 85 6.90 1.14 6.08
CA ASN A 85 7.53 2.34 5.52
C ASN A 85 6.53 3.49 5.33
N ALA A 86 5.31 3.19 4.89
CA ALA A 86 4.25 4.18 4.75
C ALA A 86 3.85 4.76 6.12
N LEU A 87 3.71 3.91 7.16
CA LEU A 87 3.45 4.35 8.53
C LEU A 87 4.54 5.29 9.06
N GLN A 88 5.81 4.96 8.80
CA GLN A 88 6.93 5.82 9.21
C GLN A 88 6.89 7.18 8.49
N ALA A 89 6.61 7.18 7.18
CA ALA A 89 6.47 8.43 6.43
C ALA A 89 5.28 9.28 6.91
N THR A 90 4.14 8.64 7.23
CA THR A 90 2.98 9.33 7.80
C THR A 90 3.27 9.89 9.19
N ALA A 91 4.06 9.20 10.02
CA ALA A 91 4.45 9.73 11.33
C ALA A 91 5.26 11.04 11.22
N GLU A 92 6.16 11.14 10.24
CA GLU A 92 6.88 12.38 9.96
C GLU A 92 5.96 13.48 9.41
N ARG A 93 5.02 13.13 8.53
CA ARG A 93 4.00 14.09 8.05
C ARG A 93 3.10 14.60 9.16
N ALA A 94 2.71 13.74 10.11
CA ALA A 94 1.90 14.14 11.25
C ALA A 94 2.61 15.16 12.15
N LYS A 95 3.92 15.02 12.37
CA LYS A 95 4.71 16.03 13.10
C LYS A 95 4.71 17.37 12.36
N LEU A 96 4.91 17.36 11.04
CA LEU A 96 4.87 18.56 10.21
C LEU A 96 3.47 19.19 10.20
N ALA A 97 2.43 18.36 10.15
CA ALA A 97 1.03 18.79 10.21
C ALA A 97 0.73 19.52 11.53
N ASN A 98 1.16 18.96 12.66
CA ASN A 98 1.06 19.63 13.96
C ASN A 98 1.78 20.98 13.96
N ALA A 99 3.01 21.04 13.45
CA ALA A 99 3.77 22.29 13.39
C ALA A 99 3.09 23.35 12.50
N VAL A 100 2.45 22.92 11.41
CA VAL A 100 1.64 23.80 10.55
C VAL A 100 0.39 24.27 11.28
N ASP A 101 -0.35 23.38 11.93
CA ASP A 101 -1.55 23.72 12.70
C ASP A 101 -1.21 24.72 13.83
N ASP A 102 -0.10 24.50 14.55
CA ASP A 102 0.41 25.42 15.58
C ASP A 102 0.79 26.79 15.01
N ALA A 103 1.47 26.82 13.86
CA ALA A 103 1.83 28.06 13.18
C ALA A 103 0.59 28.83 12.69
N LEU A 104 -0.42 28.12 12.19
CA LEU A 104 -1.70 28.70 11.78
C LEU A 104 -2.47 29.27 12.96
N ALA A 105 -2.49 28.56 14.10
CA ALA A 105 -3.11 29.04 15.34
C ALA A 105 -2.38 30.27 15.89
N ALA A 106 -1.04 30.28 15.87
CA ALA A 106 -0.24 31.43 16.28
C ALA A 106 -0.48 32.65 15.38
N LEU A 107 -0.55 32.44 14.05
CA LEU A 107 -0.87 33.49 13.08
C LEU A 107 -2.28 34.06 13.31
N ALA A 108 -3.26 33.20 13.54
CA ALA A 108 -4.63 33.59 13.86
C ALA A 108 -4.70 34.44 15.14
N ALA A 109 -3.98 34.04 16.19
CA ALA A 109 -3.92 34.80 17.44
C ALA A 109 -3.25 36.17 17.28
N ALA A 110 -2.23 36.27 16.41
CA ALA A 110 -1.53 37.52 16.11
C ALA A 110 -2.31 38.43 15.12
N TRP A 111 -3.25 37.87 14.36
CA TRP A 111 -3.96 38.58 13.29
C TRP A 111 -4.71 39.84 13.77
N PRO A 112 -5.46 39.84 14.88
CA PRO A 112 -6.13 41.05 15.36
C PRO A 112 -5.15 42.19 15.68
N ALA A 113 -4.01 41.88 16.29
CA ALA A 113 -3.00 42.88 16.62
C ALA A 113 -2.36 43.48 15.36
N TYR A 114 -2.11 42.65 14.35
CA TYR A 114 -1.63 43.09 13.04
C TYR A 114 -2.66 43.95 12.29
N VAL A 115 -3.94 43.58 12.32
CA VAL A 115 -5.02 44.38 11.72
C VAL A 115 -5.17 45.73 12.42
N GLU A 116 -5.05 45.78 13.74
CA GLU A 116 -5.07 47.04 14.50
C GLU A 116 -3.83 47.90 14.24
N SER A 117 -2.63 47.33 14.11
CA SER A 117 -1.44 48.09 13.73
C SER A 117 -1.57 48.63 12.31
N LEU A 118 -2.02 47.80 11.36
CA LEU A 118 -2.34 48.23 10.01
C LEU A 118 -3.40 49.33 10.01
N ARG A 119 -4.47 49.24 10.79
CA ARG A 119 -5.49 50.29 10.86
C ARG A 119 -4.93 51.59 11.42
N LYS A 120 -4.01 51.54 12.39
CA LYS A 120 -3.36 52.74 12.94
C LYS A 120 -2.40 53.37 11.94
N ASP A 121 -1.57 52.56 11.29
CA ASP A 121 -0.62 53.02 10.28
C ASP A 121 -1.37 53.53 9.02
N LEU A 122 -2.39 52.79 8.59
CA LEU A 122 -3.26 53.17 7.47
C LEU A 122 -4.20 54.32 7.81
N GLY A 123 -4.64 54.45 9.06
CA GLY A 123 -5.38 55.60 9.57
C GLY A 123 -4.50 56.86 9.59
N ALA A 124 -3.22 56.69 9.93
CA ALA A 124 -2.21 57.73 9.82
C ALA A 124 -1.90 58.10 8.35
N THR A 125 -1.93 57.15 7.41
CA THR A 125 -1.79 57.43 5.97
C THR A 125 -3.10 57.81 5.26
N SER A 126 -4.27 57.49 5.82
CA SER A 126 -5.61 57.88 5.32
C SER A 126 -5.91 59.34 5.65
N ALA A 127 -5.35 59.86 6.75
CA ALA A 127 -5.19 61.31 6.93
C ALA A 127 -4.36 61.96 5.79
N ALA A 128 -3.68 61.17 4.96
CA ALA A 128 -2.98 61.58 3.73
C ALA A 128 -3.64 61.05 2.41
N GLY A 129 -4.89 60.56 2.44
CA GLY A 129 -5.71 60.33 1.24
C GLY A 129 -5.50 59.03 0.44
N GLY A 130 -5.02 57.95 1.05
CA GLY A 130 -4.81 56.66 0.35
C GLY A 130 -6.04 55.73 0.29
N ASP A 131 -6.39 55.27 -0.92
CA ASP A 131 -7.47 54.29 -1.18
C ASP A 131 -7.05 52.86 -0.78
N LEU A 132 -7.83 52.24 0.12
CA LEU A 132 -7.57 50.93 0.73
C LEU A 132 -8.12 49.74 -0.09
N THR A 133 -8.91 49.99 -1.14
CA THR A 133 -9.57 48.92 -1.89
C THR A 133 -8.62 48.01 -2.70
N ALA A 134 -7.35 48.40 -2.88
CA ALA A 134 -6.35 47.59 -3.57
C ALA A 134 -5.79 46.45 -2.71
N VAL A 135 -5.66 46.66 -1.38
CA VAL A 135 -5.18 45.64 -0.44
C VAL A 135 -6.26 44.57 -0.24
N GLU A 136 -7.52 44.98 -0.11
CA GLU A 136 -8.69 44.08 0.02
C GLU A 136 -8.92 43.22 -1.24
N ARG A 137 -8.62 43.75 -2.44
CA ARG A 137 -8.72 43.00 -3.71
C ARG A 137 -7.57 42.02 -3.96
N SER A 138 -6.40 42.21 -3.34
CA SER A 138 -5.23 41.35 -3.58
C SER A 138 -5.35 39.95 -2.94
N LEU A 139 -6.30 39.77 -2.03
CA LEU A 139 -6.46 38.55 -1.24
C LEU A 139 -7.41 37.52 -1.87
N THR A 140 -8.16 37.86 -2.92
CA THR A 140 -9.25 37.01 -3.47
C THR A 140 -8.88 36.11 -4.66
N ASN A 141 -7.60 35.98 -5.01
CA ASN A 141 -7.20 35.12 -6.14
C ASN A 141 -5.95 34.30 -5.85
N ASN A 142 -6.12 33.13 -5.23
CA ASN A 142 -5.30 31.96 -5.55
C ASN A 142 -6.01 30.67 -5.13
N ARG A 143 -6.15 29.72 -6.06
CA ARG A 143 -6.60 28.35 -5.78
C ARG A 143 -5.57 27.63 -4.91
N ALA A 144 -5.62 27.84 -3.59
CA ALA A 144 -4.85 27.08 -2.63
C ALA A 144 -5.49 25.70 -2.41
N ALA A 145 -4.65 24.68 -2.20
CA ALA A 145 -5.05 23.30 -2.00
C ALA A 145 -6.09 23.16 -0.88
N GLU A 146 -7.19 22.46 -1.17
CA GLU A 146 -8.37 22.34 -0.29
C GLU A 146 -8.08 21.98 1.19
N PRO A 147 -7.07 21.15 1.52
CA PRO A 147 -6.73 20.83 2.92
C PRO A 147 -6.17 22.01 3.72
N LEU A 148 -5.29 22.80 3.11
CA LEU A 148 -4.66 23.97 3.75
C LEU A 148 -5.69 25.06 4.05
N VAL A 149 -6.67 25.19 3.15
CA VAL A 149 -7.84 26.06 3.32
C VAL A 149 -8.72 25.61 4.50
N LYS A 150 -8.91 24.30 4.70
CA LYS A 150 -9.69 23.76 5.83
C LYS A 150 -8.99 23.96 7.18
N ALA A 151 -7.66 23.80 7.23
CA ALA A 151 -6.85 24.04 8.43
C ALA A 151 -6.85 25.54 8.82
N LEU A 152 -6.76 26.45 7.84
CA LEU A 152 -6.90 27.89 8.07
C LEU A 152 -8.27 28.29 8.63
N ILE A 153 -9.36 27.65 8.16
CA ILE A 153 -10.72 27.87 8.70
C ILE A 153 -10.84 27.37 10.14
N HIS A 154 -10.16 26.27 10.49
CA HIS A 154 -10.15 25.75 11.84
C HIS A 154 -9.36 26.65 12.80
N ALA A 155 -8.20 27.14 12.38
CA ALA A 155 -7.30 27.93 13.22
C ALA A 155 -7.72 29.40 13.39
N GLY A 156 -8.35 30.00 12.37
CA GLY A 156 -8.49 31.47 12.26
C GLY A 156 -9.85 32.07 12.55
N GLU A 157 -10.86 31.28 12.91
CA GLU A 157 -12.27 31.66 12.81
C GLU A 157 -12.62 32.33 11.44
N LEU A 158 -13.88 32.74 11.27
CA LEU A 158 -14.42 33.17 9.98
C LEU A 158 -13.80 34.47 9.43
N THR A 159 -13.11 35.24 10.28
CA THR A 159 -12.56 36.58 9.98
C THR A 159 -11.21 36.53 9.27
N MET A 160 -10.28 35.68 9.71
CA MET A 160 -8.98 35.49 9.05
C MET A 160 -9.13 34.85 7.67
N THR A 161 -10.08 33.93 7.53
CA THR A 161 -10.34 33.22 6.27
C THR A 161 -11.02 34.08 5.24
N ARG A 162 -11.95 34.96 5.64
CA ARG A 162 -12.47 36.04 4.77
C ARG A 162 -11.39 37.03 4.36
N ALA A 163 -10.51 37.41 5.28
CA ALA A 163 -9.41 38.33 4.97
C ALA A 163 -8.44 37.75 3.94
N LEU A 164 -8.22 36.43 3.94
CA LEU A 164 -7.41 35.71 2.95
C LEU A 164 -8.17 35.32 1.66
N GLY A 165 -9.37 35.87 1.44
CA GLY A 165 -10.17 35.66 0.23
C GLY A 165 -10.67 34.23 0.03
N ILE A 166 -10.74 33.43 1.11
CA ILE A 166 -11.28 32.09 1.10
C ILE A 166 -12.80 32.19 1.30
N ASP A 167 -13.55 32.26 0.21
CA ASP A 167 -15.01 32.30 0.26
C ASP A 167 -15.58 30.88 0.07
N THR A 168 -16.08 30.24 1.14
CA THR A 168 -16.79 28.96 1.00
C THR A 168 -18.05 28.89 1.89
N PRO A 169 -19.26 28.64 1.33
CA PRO A 169 -20.52 28.86 2.04
C PRO A 169 -20.89 27.86 3.15
N ILE A 170 -20.17 26.73 3.35
CA ILE A 170 -20.66 25.61 4.20
C ILE A 170 -19.56 24.81 4.94
N ARG A 171 -18.53 25.45 5.53
CA ARG A 171 -17.37 24.69 6.09
C ARG A 171 -17.18 24.50 7.59
N PRO A 172 -17.83 25.16 8.57
CA PRO A 172 -17.52 24.89 9.98
C PRO A 172 -17.79 23.44 10.41
N ARG A 173 -18.70 22.73 9.72
CA ARG A 173 -18.96 21.30 9.93
C ARG A 173 -17.94 20.34 9.28
N HIS A 174 -17.06 20.84 8.42
CA HIS A 174 -16.08 20.05 7.65
C HIS A 174 -14.63 20.55 7.81
N ALA A 175 -14.39 21.48 8.73
CA ALA A 175 -13.06 21.90 9.11
C ALA A 175 -12.44 20.80 10.00
N ILE A 176 -11.32 20.25 9.56
CA ILE A 176 -10.50 19.34 10.34
C ILE A 176 -9.08 19.91 10.34
N SER A 177 -8.36 19.75 11.45
CA SER A 177 -6.94 20.08 11.49
C SER A 177 -6.16 19.17 10.54
N LEU A 178 -4.99 19.63 10.07
CA LEU A 178 -4.15 18.82 9.19
C LEU A 178 -3.64 17.58 9.95
N ALA A 179 -3.41 17.73 11.26
CA ALA A 179 -3.12 16.64 12.19
C ALA A 179 -4.22 15.56 12.21
N ALA A 180 -5.49 15.96 12.32
CA ALA A 180 -6.62 15.02 12.35
C ALA A 180 -6.82 14.30 11.01
N ALA A 181 -6.44 14.93 9.89
CA ALA A 181 -6.46 14.28 8.58
C ALA A 181 -5.35 13.20 8.47
N GLU A 182 -4.13 13.51 8.91
CA GLU A 182 -3.01 12.57 8.93
C GLU A 182 -3.24 11.42 9.93
N GLU A 183 -3.94 11.66 11.04
CA GLU A 183 -4.31 10.63 12.02
C GLU A 183 -5.24 9.57 11.40
N ARG A 184 -6.26 9.97 10.64
CA ARG A 184 -7.14 9.03 9.91
C ARG A 184 -6.38 8.21 8.87
N VAL A 185 -5.40 8.82 8.19
CA VAL A 185 -4.53 8.09 7.25
C VAL A 185 -3.66 7.09 8.01
N ALA A 186 -3.10 7.48 9.16
CA ALA A 186 -2.32 6.60 10.02
C ALA A 186 -3.15 5.42 10.54
N GLU A 187 -4.39 5.64 10.97
CA GLU A 187 -5.33 4.59 11.36
C GLU A 187 -5.57 3.60 10.21
N SER A 188 -5.90 4.10 9.01
CA SER A 188 -6.07 3.23 7.85
C SER A 188 -4.81 2.42 7.56
N LEU A 189 -3.62 3.02 7.65
CA LEU A 189 -2.34 2.34 7.40
C LEU A 189 -1.98 1.33 8.50
N ARG A 190 -2.46 1.50 9.74
CA ARG A 190 -2.27 0.53 10.85
C ARG A 190 -3.13 -0.71 10.66
N THR A 191 -4.27 -0.61 9.98
CA THR A 191 -5.13 -1.77 9.69
C THR A 191 -4.56 -2.69 8.60
N GLU A 192 -3.80 -2.16 7.63
CA GLU A 192 -3.20 -2.94 6.55
C GLU A 192 -2.24 -4.07 7.01
N PRO A 193 -1.27 -3.84 7.92
CA PRO A 193 -0.43 -4.93 8.42
C PRO A 193 -1.23 -5.98 9.20
N LEU A 194 -2.32 -5.59 9.87
CA LEU A 194 -3.21 -6.52 10.54
C LEU A 194 -4.02 -7.36 9.54
N ARG A 195 -4.49 -6.78 8.43
CA ARG A 195 -5.13 -7.52 7.32
C ARG A 195 -4.18 -8.55 6.73
N VAL A 196 -2.92 -8.18 6.49
CA VAL A 196 -1.90 -9.12 5.99
C VAL A 196 -1.62 -10.24 7.00
N ARG A 197 -1.66 -9.95 8.32
CA ARG A 197 -1.51 -10.99 9.37
C ARG A 197 -2.74 -11.90 9.47
N ALA A 198 -3.94 -11.39 9.21
CA ALA A 198 -5.17 -12.18 9.20
C ALA A 198 -5.19 -13.24 8.08
N GLU A 199 -4.50 -12.97 6.97
CA GLU A 199 -4.29 -13.93 5.85
C GLU A 199 -3.16 -14.93 6.10
N SER A 200 -2.62 -14.98 7.33
CA SER A 200 -1.54 -15.90 7.67
C SER A 200 -2.01 -17.37 7.61
N PRO A 201 -1.19 -18.29 7.08
CA PRO A 201 -1.48 -19.72 7.10
C PRO A 201 -1.38 -20.31 8.52
N GLN A 202 -0.85 -19.55 9.49
CA GLN A 202 -0.81 -19.96 10.89
C GLN A 202 -2.12 -19.55 11.59
N PRO A 203 -2.97 -20.51 11.99
CA PRO A 203 -4.33 -20.22 12.45
C PRO A 203 -4.38 -19.45 13.77
N ASN A 204 -3.32 -19.47 14.58
CA ASN A 204 -3.25 -18.68 15.81
C ASN A 204 -2.98 -17.20 15.52
N ILE A 205 -2.06 -16.91 14.58
CA ILE A 205 -1.73 -15.55 14.15
C ILE A 205 -2.92 -14.91 13.41
N ALA A 206 -3.55 -15.68 12.51
CA ALA A 206 -4.71 -15.20 11.76
C ALA A 206 -5.87 -14.81 12.67
N ARG A 207 -6.22 -15.67 13.64
CA ARG A 207 -7.29 -15.40 14.62
C ARG A 207 -6.97 -14.23 15.54
N GLN A 208 -5.72 -14.07 15.96
CA GLN A 208 -5.31 -12.94 16.77
C GLN A 208 -5.44 -11.62 16.00
N ALA A 209 -4.94 -11.57 14.75
CA ALA A 209 -5.02 -10.38 13.91
C ALA A 209 -6.47 -10.02 13.53
N GLN A 210 -7.35 -11.01 13.33
CA GLN A 210 -8.79 -10.76 13.12
C GLN A 210 -9.44 -10.12 14.35
N ARG A 211 -9.14 -10.60 15.56
CA ARG A 211 -9.64 -9.98 16.79
C ARG A 211 -9.14 -8.53 16.95
N GLU A 212 -7.86 -8.29 16.68
CA GLU A 212 -7.29 -6.94 16.72
C GLU A 212 -7.92 -6.00 15.67
N LEU A 213 -8.29 -6.51 14.49
CA LEU A 213 -9.06 -5.75 13.49
C LEU A 213 -10.49 -5.44 13.93
N GLU A 214 -11.17 -6.41 14.56
CA GLU A 214 -12.53 -6.23 15.10
C GLU A 214 -12.56 -5.24 16.27
N GLU A 215 -11.48 -5.16 17.05
CA GLU A 215 -11.31 -4.18 18.13
C GLU A 215 -11.02 -2.76 17.59
N GLN A 216 -10.31 -2.62 16.47
CA GLN A 216 -10.03 -1.32 15.83
C GLN A 216 -11.18 -0.77 14.98
N GLY A 217 -12.18 -1.59 14.64
CA GLY A 217 -13.36 -1.20 13.85
C GLY A 217 -14.58 -0.79 14.67
N LYS A 218 -14.47 -0.74 16.01
CA LYS A 218 -15.49 -0.28 16.96
C LYS A 218 -15.13 1.09 17.50
#